data_AF-A0A833D2P0-F1
#
_entry.id   AF-A0A833D2P0-F1
#
_cell.length_a   1.000
_cell.length_b   1.000
_cell.length_c   1.000
_cell.angle_alpha   90.00
_cell.angle_beta   90.00
_cell.angle_gamma   90.00
#
_symmetry.space_group_name_H-M   'P 1'
#
loop_
_entity.id
_entity.type
_entity.pdbx_description
1 polymer ?
#
loop_
_entity_poly.entity_id
_entity_poly.type
_entity_poly.pdbx_seq_one_letter_code
_entity_poly.pdbx_strand_id
1 'polypeptide(L)'
;FPSPSKEGHLTRQRFGQLLKELAFKVELNPYSLSPHTLRHAFATHLLRHGADLMIVQKLLGHSDISTTQIYTHVAQEDLAEMIKAYHPLRKI
;
A
#
# COMPACT_ATOMS: atom_id res chain seq x y z
N PHE A 1 -18.78 0.57 -9.22
CA PHE A 1 -18.84 -0.88 -9.53
C PHE A 1 -20.28 -1.35 -9.45
N PRO A 2 -20.98 -1.45 -10.59
CA PRO A 2 -22.37 -1.94 -10.63
C PRO A 2 -22.47 -3.34 -10.02
N SER A 3 -23.53 -3.60 -9.27
CA SER A 3 -23.81 -4.90 -8.65
C SER A 3 -25.31 -5.09 -8.43
N PRO A 4 -25.85 -6.31 -8.49
CA PRO A 4 -27.25 -6.60 -8.13
C PRO A 4 -27.61 -6.40 -6.65
N SER A 5 -26.73 -5.77 -5.86
CA SER A 5 -27.03 -5.47 -4.46
C SER A 5 -28.16 -4.46 -4.35
N LYS A 6 -28.79 -4.39 -3.18
CA LYS A 6 -29.86 -3.41 -2.89
C LYS A 6 -29.44 -1.96 -3.15
N GLU A 7 -28.15 -1.64 -2.99
CA GLU A 7 -27.61 -0.29 -3.19
C GLU A 7 -27.15 -0.03 -4.64
N GLY A 8 -27.32 -1.01 -5.55
CA GLY A 8 -26.93 -0.89 -6.96
C GLY A 8 -25.42 -0.91 -7.21
N HIS A 9 -24.60 -1.03 -6.15
CA HIS A 9 -23.15 -1.11 -6.24
C HIS A 9 -22.57 -2.23 -5.40
N LEU A 10 -21.32 -2.60 -5.69
CA LEU A 10 -20.59 -3.63 -4.98
C LEU A 10 -20.54 -3.32 -3.48
N THR A 11 -20.91 -4.29 -2.65
CA THR A 11 -20.84 -4.14 -1.20
C THR A 11 -19.41 -4.32 -0.71
N ARG A 12 -19.06 -3.71 0.43
CA ARG A 12 -17.75 -3.89 1.06
C ARG A 12 -17.44 -5.37 1.34
N GLN A 13 -18.44 -6.12 1.81
CA GLN A 13 -18.31 -7.55 2.09
C GLN A 13 -18.03 -8.35 0.81
N ARG A 14 -18.74 -8.08 -0.29
CA ARG A 14 -18.50 -8.76 -1.56
C ARG A 14 -17.12 -8.42 -2.12
N PHE A 15 -16.68 -7.16 -2.02
CA PHE A 15 -15.33 -6.78 -2.41
C PHE A 15 -14.27 -7.57 -1.62
N GLY A 16 -14.43 -7.71 -0.30
CA GLY A 16 -13.54 -8.55 0.53
C GLY A 16 -13.55 -10.04 0.12
N GLN A 17 -14.72 -10.58 -0.25
CA GLN A 17 -14.80 -11.96 -0.78
C GLN A 17 -14.06 -12.10 -2.11
N LEU A 18 -14.22 -11.15 -3.03
CA LEU A 18 -13.49 -11.15 -4.31
C LEU A 18 -11.98 -11.10 -4.12
N LEU A 19 -11.48 -10.34 -3.14
CA LEU A 19 -10.06 -10.33 -2.80
C LEU A 19 -9.57 -11.69 -2.28
N LYS A 20 -10.37 -12.38 -1.45
CA LYS A 20 -10.04 -13.74 -1.00
C LYS A 20 -10.04 -14.74 -2.15
N GLU A 21 -11.06 -14.68 -3.01
CA GLU A 21 -11.12 -15.51 -4.22
C GLU A 21 -9.88 -15.29 -5.11
N LEU A 22 -9.45 -14.04 -5.27
CA LEU A 22 -8.23 -13.71 -6.00
C LEU A 22 -6.99 -14.27 -5.32
N ALA A 23 -6.86 -14.13 -3.99
CA ALA A 23 -5.74 -14.67 -3.23
C ALA A 23 -5.55 -16.18 -3.47
N PHE A 24 -6.64 -16.95 -3.45
CA PHE A 24 -6.61 -18.37 -3.76
C PHE A 24 -6.14 -18.64 -5.20
N LYS A 25 -6.62 -17.85 -6.18
CA LYS A 25 -6.24 -18.02 -7.59
C LYS A 25 -4.75 -17.76 -7.87
N VAL A 26 -4.12 -16.90 -7.07
CA VAL A 26 -2.69 -16.58 -7.21
C VAL A 26 -1.82 -17.28 -6.16
N GLU A 27 -2.37 -18.30 -5.49
CA GLU A 27 -1.67 -19.12 -4.48
C GLU A 27 -1.07 -18.32 -3.30
N LEU A 28 -1.76 -17.23 -2.92
CA LEU A 28 -1.41 -16.42 -1.76
C LEU A 28 -2.30 -16.77 -0.56
N ASN A 29 -1.79 -16.49 0.65
CA ASN A 29 -2.58 -16.60 1.87
C ASN A 29 -3.82 -15.68 1.79
N PRO A 30 -5.06 -16.21 1.89
CA PRO A 30 -6.29 -15.42 1.79
C PRO A 30 -6.46 -14.33 2.85
N TYR A 31 -5.71 -14.43 3.96
CA TYR A 31 -5.73 -13.45 5.04
C TYR A 31 -4.71 -12.32 4.86
N SER A 32 -3.77 -12.43 3.92
CA SER A 32 -2.80 -11.36 3.63
C SER A 32 -3.35 -10.29 2.67
N LEU A 33 -4.40 -10.62 1.92
CA LEU A 33 -5.03 -9.73 0.95
C LEU A 33 -6.30 -9.09 1.52
N SER A 34 -6.25 -7.77 1.66
CA SER A 34 -7.36 -6.94 2.11
C SER A 34 -7.27 -5.55 1.47
N PRO A 35 -8.34 -4.76 1.48
CA PRO A 35 -8.30 -3.39 0.98
C PRO A 35 -7.24 -2.54 1.69
N HIS A 36 -7.03 -2.78 2.99
CA HIS A 36 -6.04 -2.08 3.78
C HIS A 36 -4.62 -2.50 3.39
N THR A 37 -4.32 -3.80 3.28
CA THR A 37 -2.98 -4.28 2.90
C THR A 37 -2.60 -3.83 1.48
N LEU A 38 -3.55 -3.78 0.54
CA LEU A 38 -3.33 -3.22 -0.80
C LEU A 38 -3.04 -1.72 -0.77
N ARG A 39 -3.77 -0.93 0.04
CA ARG A 39 -3.49 0.50 0.23
C ARG A 39 -2.09 0.72 0.79
N HIS A 40 -1.70 -0.06 1.79
CA HIS A 40 -0.37 -0.01 2.37
C HIS A 40 0.71 -0.35 1.34
N ALA A 41 0.54 -1.44 0.60
CA ALA A 41 1.48 -1.84 -0.44
C ALA A 41 1.66 -0.75 -1.52
N PHE A 42 0.56 -0.12 -1.96
CA PHE A 42 0.61 1.00 -2.90
C PHE A 42 1.37 2.21 -2.35
N ALA A 43 1.05 2.65 -1.13
CA ALA A 43 1.69 3.79 -0.50
C ALA A 43 3.18 3.56 -0.27
N THR A 44 3.53 2.41 0.31
CA THR A 44 4.91 1.97 0.49
C THR A 44 5.63 1.95 -0.84
N HIS A 45 5.08 1.28 -1.86
CA HIS A 45 5.73 1.17 -3.17
C HIS A 45 6.07 2.54 -3.76
N LEU A 46 5.16 3.50 -3.72
CA LEU A 46 5.44 4.85 -4.22
C LEU A 46 6.56 5.54 -3.43
N LEU A 47 6.54 5.46 -2.10
CA LEU A 47 7.58 6.07 -1.25
C LEU A 47 8.96 5.43 -1.46
N ARG A 48 9.02 4.10 -1.61
CA ARG A 48 10.29 3.39 -1.93
C ARG A 48 10.92 3.88 -3.23
N HIS A 49 10.08 4.32 -4.18
CA HIS A 49 10.51 4.83 -5.48
C HIS A 49 10.62 6.36 -5.52
N GLY A 50 10.69 7.01 -4.35
CA GLY A 50 10.98 8.44 -4.22
C GLY A 50 9.78 9.36 -4.47
N ALA A 51 8.56 8.84 -4.45
CA ALA A 51 7.38 9.70 -4.50
C ALA A 51 7.28 10.59 -3.25
N ASP A 52 6.91 11.85 -3.45
CA ASP A 52 6.68 12.78 -2.36
C ASP A 52 5.47 12.35 -1.50
N LEU A 53 5.58 12.47 -0.18
CA LEU A 53 4.54 12.10 0.77
C LEU A 53 3.21 12.85 0.51
N MET A 54 3.26 14.11 0.09
CA MET A 54 2.09 14.91 -0.28
C MET A 54 1.42 14.38 -1.55
N ILE A 55 2.19 13.82 -2.49
CA ILE A 55 1.64 13.16 -3.68
C ILE A 55 0.91 11.89 -3.25
N VAL A 56 1.53 11.07 -2.40
CA VAL A 56 0.92 9.85 -1.88
C VAL A 56 -0.36 10.16 -1.10
N GLN A 57 -0.36 11.18 -0.25
CA GLN A 57 -1.55 11.63 0.48
C GLN A 57 -2.71 11.98 -0.47
N LYS A 58 -2.42 12.78 -1.52
CA LYS A 58 -3.43 13.18 -2.52
C LYS A 58 -4.00 11.97 -3.26
N LEU A 59 -3.14 11.04 -3.68
CA LEU A 59 -3.57 9.81 -4.38
C LEU A 59 -4.43 8.90 -3.51
N LEU A 60 -4.18 8.87 -2.20
CA LEU A 60 -4.97 8.10 -1.24
C LEU A 60 -6.25 8.80 -0.79
N GLY A 61 -6.42 10.08 -1.11
CA GLY A 61 -7.57 10.88 -0.70
C GLY A 61 -7.64 11.10 0.81
N HIS A 62 -6.49 11.11 1.50
CA HIS A 62 -6.41 11.32 2.93
C HIS A 62 -6.63 12.80 3.28
N SER A 63 -7.71 13.11 4.01
CA SER A 63 -8.05 14.46 4.45
C SER A 63 -7.13 15.00 5.55
N ASP A 64 -6.43 14.11 6.26
CA ASP A 64 -5.44 14.44 7.28
C ASP A 64 -4.10 13.76 6.96
N ILE A 65 -3.02 14.55 6.98
CA ILE A 65 -1.65 14.08 6.75
C ILE A 65 -1.21 13.06 7.81
N SER A 66 -1.76 13.10 9.02
CA SER A 66 -1.44 12.16 10.11
C SER A 66 -1.66 10.69 9.71
N THR A 67 -2.69 10.40 8.90
CA THR A 67 -2.98 9.06 8.38
C THR A 67 -2.00 8.58 7.30
N THR A 68 -1.18 9.50 6.75
CA THR A 68 -0.15 9.21 5.75
C THR A 68 1.25 9.19 6.39
N GLN A 69 1.44 9.89 7.52
CA GLN A 69 2.71 9.91 8.25
C GLN A 69 3.14 8.52 8.74
N ILE A 70 2.21 7.57 8.92
CA ILE A 70 2.55 6.17 9.25
C ILE A 70 3.52 5.54 8.22
N TYR A 71 3.59 6.07 6.99
CA TYR A 71 4.46 5.56 5.94
C TYR A 71 5.85 6.19 5.90
N THR A 72 6.13 7.26 6.67
CA THR A 72 7.46 7.90 6.67
C THR A 72 8.55 6.98 7.20
N HIS A 73 8.21 6.04 8.08
CA HIS A 73 9.15 5.03 8.57
C HIS A 73 9.73 4.18 7.44
N VAL A 74 8.95 3.91 6.39
CA VAL A 74 9.41 3.10 5.25
C VAL A 74 10.46 3.84 4.43
N ALA A 75 10.28 5.15 4.22
CA ALA A 75 11.26 5.97 3.51
C ALA A 75 12.59 6.09 4.29
N GLN A 76 12.55 6.07 5.63
CA GLN A 76 13.75 6.09 6.47
C GLN A 76 14.54 4.78 6.38
N GLU A 77 13.84 3.63 6.40
CA GLU A 77 14.47 2.31 6.25
C GLU A 77 15.16 2.17 4.89
N ASP A 78 14.47 2.54 3.80
CA ASP A 78 15.02 2.43 2.45
C ASP A 78 16.21 3.40 2.25
N LEU A 79 16.16 4.62 2.82
CA LEU A 79 17.30 5.54 2.79
C LEU A 79 18.51 4.96 3.55
N ALA A 80 18.28 4.34 4.70
CA ALA A 80 19.34 3.68 5.45
C ALA A 80 19.95 2.49 4.68
N GLU A 81 19.12 1.68 4.01
CA GLU A 81 19.59 0.62 3.13
C GLU A 81 20.36 1.15 1.92
N MET A 82 19.87 2.21 1.27
CA MET A 82 20.54 2.83 0.13
C MET A 82 21.89 3.43 0.53
N ILE A 83 21.95 4.14 1.65
CA ILE A 83 23.22 4.64 2.21
C ILE A 83 24.13 3.44 2.47
N LYS A 84 23.69 2.41 3.19
CA LYS A 84 24.53 1.23 3.46
C LYS A 84 25.02 0.55 2.18
N ALA A 85 24.22 0.51 1.13
CA ALA A 85 24.56 -0.10 -0.16
C ALA A 85 25.54 0.75 -0.98
N TYR A 86 25.40 2.08 -0.98
CA TYR A 86 26.17 2.98 -1.87
C TYR A 86 27.15 3.90 -1.13
N HIS A 87 27.30 3.78 0.19
CA HIS A 87 28.19 4.63 0.98
C HIS A 87 29.62 4.54 0.43
N PRO A 88 30.30 5.67 0.18
CA PRO A 88 31.65 5.68 -0.40
C PRO A 88 32.68 4.95 0.48
N LEU A 89 32.42 4.80 1.78
CA LEU A 89 33.27 4.04 2.73
C LEU A 89 32.87 2.56 2.88
N ARG A 90 32.03 1.98 2.01
CA ARG A 90 31.64 0.56 2.09
C ARG A 90 32.78 -0.43 1.76
N LYS A 91 33.90 0.06 1.20
CA LYS A 91 35.09 -0.74 0.84
C LYS A 91 36.36 -0.28 1.58
N ILE A 92 36.32 -0.20 2.91
CA ILE A 92 37.54 -0.18 3.73
C ILE A 92 37.43 -1.32 4.74
#